data_AF-A0A7G1NTM0-F1
#
_entry.id   AF-A0A7G1NTM0-F1
#
_cell.length_a   1.000
_cell.length_b   1.000
_cell.length_c   1.000
_cell.angle_alpha   90.00
_cell.angle_beta   90.00
_cell.angle_gamma   90.00
#
_symmetry.space_group_name_H-M   'P 1'
#
loop_
_entity.id
_entity.type
_entity.pdbx_description
1 polymer ?
#
loop_
_entity_poly.entity_id
_entity_poly.type
_entity_poly.pdbx_seq_one_letter_code
_entity_poly.pdbx_strand_id
1 'polypeptide(L)'
;MGEIYGLGEITCPSGELVIVDGGHLGMWSGEGSPALVDPAAFGVREPAVAADVSAATDFVVTGPDADTAAHSFDRQPGRTLHDIPASGVTRLTELFDAHCREHGLDAALEACAERVPHRERVRRCAERGGGCFLMHGVPVVALGGLPRDRPLPVLATGAGIVVSVDPDPSPASASASVAKSVELGEIRVDWARLLFGDADALTAWRHDEPVDGLADVAFWGAAEEAAAAEFAAPELGEPGEDGVKGWTGLPMPDAMRLAGALFDWKDADPRRRLMVDFRPHSHHWQVMRAVRASPAEAGTVEVGGARVLCAMTGQGDGWFPVSAELDPTGRLVAVRVSFPA
;
A
#
# COMPACT_ATOMS: atom_id res chain seq x y z
N MET A 1 -25.14 16.61 -1.45
CA MET A 1 -23.82 16.90 -0.85
C MET A 1 -23.63 15.88 0.26
N GLY A 2 -22.75 14.90 0.06
CA GLY A 2 -22.50 13.87 1.06
C GLY A 2 -21.84 14.47 2.31
N GLU A 3 -22.02 13.81 3.45
CA GLU A 3 -21.33 14.16 4.68
C GLU A 3 -19.81 14.05 4.47
N ILE A 4 -19.06 15.00 5.03
CA ILE A 4 -17.60 15.04 4.97
C ILE A 4 -17.11 14.95 6.40
N TYR A 5 -16.27 13.97 6.70
CA TYR A 5 -15.75 13.73 8.04
C TYR A 5 -14.27 13.37 7.99
N GLY A 6 -13.56 13.62 9.09
CA GLY A 6 -12.13 13.37 9.20
C GLY A 6 -11.81 11.91 9.46
N LEU A 7 -10.79 11.40 8.76
CA LEU A 7 -10.21 10.06 8.96
C LEU A 7 -8.93 10.09 9.81
N GLY A 8 -8.30 11.27 9.93
CA GLY A 8 -7.06 11.47 10.66
C GLY A 8 -6.14 12.46 9.93
N GLU A 9 -4.84 12.36 10.20
CA GLU A 9 -3.82 13.22 9.60
C GLU A 9 -2.58 12.41 9.22
N ILE A 10 -1.93 12.79 8.13
CA ILE A 10 -0.59 12.31 7.76
C ILE A 10 0.44 13.44 7.90
N THR A 11 1.72 13.09 7.92
CA THR A 11 2.81 14.07 7.77
C THR A 11 3.73 13.61 6.67
N CYS A 12 4.20 14.53 5.82
CA CYS A 12 5.10 14.22 4.70
C CYS A 12 6.40 15.03 4.78
N PRO A 13 7.33 14.74 5.71
CA PRO A 13 8.58 15.47 5.85
C PRO A 13 9.46 15.47 4.59
N SER A 14 9.40 14.41 3.76
CA SER A 14 10.09 14.37 2.46
C SER A 14 9.41 15.29 1.42
N GLY A 15 8.14 15.63 1.64
CA GLY A 15 7.26 16.30 0.68
C GLY A 15 6.76 15.38 -0.43
N GLU A 16 6.95 14.06 -0.29
CA GLU A 16 6.55 13.05 -1.26
C GLU A 16 5.57 12.06 -0.62
N LEU A 17 4.36 12.03 -1.18
CA LEU A 17 3.27 11.15 -0.78
C LEU A 17 3.32 9.84 -1.55
N VAL A 18 3.06 8.74 -0.85
CA VAL A 18 2.76 7.41 -1.38
C VAL A 18 1.32 7.07 -1.04
N ILE A 19 0.57 6.60 -2.03
CA ILE A 19 -0.76 6.03 -1.86
C ILE A 19 -0.77 4.62 -2.49
N VAL A 20 -1.16 3.62 -1.70
CA VAL A 20 -1.09 2.21 -2.06
C VAL A 20 -2.09 1.39 -1.26
N ASP A 21 -2.38 0.17 -1.71
CA ASP A 21 -3.05 -0.80 -0.87
C ASP A 21 -2.18 -1.16 0.36
N GLY A 22 -2.68 -0.84 1.56
CA GLY A 22 -1.99 -1.11 2.81
C GLY A 22 -1.75 -2.60 3.10
N GLY A 23 -2.58 -3.49 2.54
CA GLY A 23 -2.40 -4.94 2.63
C GLY A 23 -1.20 -5.46 1.83
N HIS A 24 -0.68 -4.67 0.91
CA HIS A 24 0.43 -5.03 0.04
C HIS A 24 1.78 -4.42 0.45
N LEU A 25 1.83 -3.67 1.54
CA LEU A 25 3.07 -3.04 2.01
C LEU A 25 4.15 -4.02 2.49
N GLY A 26 3.85 -5.31 2.66
CA GLY A 26 4.88 -6.34 2.84
C GLY A 26 5.86 -6.44 1.66
N MET A 27 5.45 -5.96 0.48
CA MET A 27 6.30 -5.87 -0.71
C MET A 27 7.18 -4.62 -0.76
N TRP A 28 7.00 -3.67 0.16
CA TRP A 28 7.69 -2.39 0.06
C TRP A 28 9.17 -2.50 0.44
N SER A 29 10.06 -2.25 -0.52
CA SER A 29 11.51 -2.30 -0.32
C SER A 29 12.12 -0.98 0.18
N GLY A 30 11.39 0.14 0.14
CA GLY A 30 11.94 1.46 0.48
C GLY A 30 13.16 1.79 -0.37
N GLU A 31 14.28 2.09 0.29
CA GLU A 31 15.60 2.30 -0.34
C GLU A 31 16.33 0.99 -0.70
N GLY A 32 15.88 -0.15 -0.17
CA GLY A 32 16.43 -1.45 -0.47
C GLY A 32 16.09 -1.96 -1.87
N SER A 33 16.80 -3.01 -2.29
CA SER A 33 16.52 -3.65 -3.59
C SER A 33 15.20 -4.44 -3.54
N PRO A 34 14.28 -4.24 -4.49
CA PRO A 34 13.07 -5.07 -4.62
C PRO A 34 13.36 -6.56 -4.85
N ALA A 35 14.57 -6.91 -5.29
CA ALA A 35 14.99 -8.31 -5.46
C ALA A 35 15.21 -9.04 -4.13
N LEU A 36 15.32 -8.31 -3.01
CA LEU A 36 15.51 -8.89 -1.66
C LEU A 36 14.20 -9.13 -0.91
N VAL A 37 13.07 -8.69 -1.48
CA VAL A 37 11.74 -8.95 -0.92
C VAL A 37 11.39 -10.42 -1.11
N ASP A 38 11.05 -11.11 -0.02
CA ASP A 38 10.64 -12.52 -0.07
C ASP A 38 9.34 -12.66 -0.90
N PRO A 39 9.32 -13.48 -1.96
CA PRO A 39 8.11 -13.75 -2.73
C PRO A 39 6.91 -14.26 -1.91
N ALA A 40 7.17 -14.88 -0.76
CA ALA A 40 6.11 -15.29 0.16
C ALA A 40 5.27 -14.11 0.67
N ALA A 41 5.84 -12.90 0.75
CA ALA A 41 5.14 -11.68 1.18
C ALA A 41 3.97 -11.28 0.27
N PHE A 42 3.91 -11.83 -0.94
CA PHE A 42 2.81 -11.63 -1.88
C PHE A 42 2.20 -12.95 -2.38
N GLY A 43 2.27 -13.98 -1.54
CA GLY A 43 1.56 -15.24 -1.73
C GLY A 43 2.24 -16.23 -2.70
N VAL A 44 3.43 -15.93 -3.20
CA VAL A 44 4.17 -16.84 -4.08
C VAL A 44 4.95 -17.85 -3.24
N ARG A 45 4.43 -19.08 -3.17
CA ARG A 45 5.03 -20.19 -2.42
C ARG A 45 5.65 -21.27 -3.29
N GLU A 46 5.30 -21.32 -4.58
CA GLU A 46 5.87 -22.30 -5.50
C GLU A 46 7.33 -21.92 -5.81
N PRO A 47 8.33 -22.79 -5.52
CA PRO A 47 9.74 -22.41 -5.62
C PRO A 47 10.17 -21.92 -7.01
N ALA A 48 9.62 -22.51 -8.08
CA ALA A 48 9.94 -22.10 -9.45
C ALA A 48 9.43 -20.69 -9.75
N VAL A 49 8.21 -20.36 -9.32
CA VAL A 49 7.61 -19.03 -9.49
C VAL A 49 8.33 -18.01 -8.60
N ALA A 50 8.67 -18.38 -7.36
CA ALA A 50 9.43 -17.53 -6.45
C ALA A 50 10.81 -17.17 -7.04
N ALA A 51 11.51 -18.14 -7.63
CA ALA A 51 12.79 -17.90 -8.30
C ALA A 51 12.62 -16.98 -9.52
N ASP A 52 11.56 -17.18 -10.31
CA ASP A 52 11.27 -16.37 -11.50
C ASP A 52 11.01 -14.89 -11.16
N VAL A 53 10.23 -14.64 -10.11
CA VAL A 53 9.92 -13.27 -9.64
C VAL A 53 11.13 -12.63 -8.95
N SER A 54 11.89 -13.40 -8.17
CA SER A 54 13.12 -12.89 -7.53
C SER A 54 14.15 -12.46 -8.57
N ALA A 55 14.22 -13.18 -9.70
CA ALA A 55 15.07 -12.86 -10.83
C ALA A 55 14.45 -11.84 -11.82
N ALA A 56 13.37 -11.16 -11.43
CA ALA A 56 12.76 -10.13 -12.27
C ALA A 56 13.75 -9.03 -12.65
N THR A 57 13.50 -8.38 -13.78
CA THR A 57 14.35 -7.34 -14.35
C THR A 57 13.52 -6.08 -14.62
N ASP A 58 14.10 -4.92 -14.29
CA ASP A 58 13.56 -3.63 -14.71
C ASP A 58 14.16 -3.26 -16.07
N PHE A 59 13.36 -2.67 -16.96
CA PHE A 59 13.84 -2.14 -18.24
C PHE A 59 13.63 -0.63 -18.31
N VAL A 60 14.53 0.06 -19.00
CA VAL A 60 14.36 1.46 -19.40
C VAL A 60 14.23 1.53 -20.91
N VAL A 61 13.23 2.28 -21.38
CA VAL A 61 13.10 2.64 -22.79
C VAL A 61 14.10 3.77 -23.10
N THR A 62 15.02 3.51 -24.01
CA THR A 62 16.07 4.44 -24.47
C THR A 62 15.93 4.73 -25.96
N GLY A 63 16.73 5.66 -26.48
CA GLY A 63 16.68 6.12 -27.87
C GLY A 63 15.97 7.48 -28.06
N PRO A 64 16.08 8.07 -29.27
CA PRO A 64 15.46 9.36 -29.60
C PRO A 64 13.94 9.40 -29.44
N ASP A 65 13.26 8.28 -29.73
CA ASP A 65 11.79 8.19 -29.68
C ASP A 65 11.28 7.55 -28.39
N ALA A 66 12.10 7.48 -27.34
CA ALA A 66 11.81 6.71 -26.14
C ALA A 66 10.49 7.08 -25.44
N ASP A 67 10.18 8.37 -25.33
CA ASP A 67 8.93 8.83 -24.70
C ASP A 67 7.70 8.42 -25.54
N THR A 68 7.76 8.60 -26.86
CA THR A 68 6.71 8.20 -27.80
C THR A 68 6.52 6.68 -27.80
N ALA A 69 7.63 5.92 -27.82
CA ALA A 69 7.61 4.46 -27.80
C ALA A 69 7.04 3.92 -26.48
N ALA A 70 7.48 4.44 -25.34
CA ALA A 70 6.95 4.06 -24.04
C ALA A 70 5.44 4.33 -23.93
N HIS A 71 5.01 5.52 -24.35
CA HIS A 71 3.60 5.91 -24.30
C HIS A 71 2.71 5.07 -25.23
N SER A 72 3.15 4.82 -26.48
CA SER A 72 2.37 4.04 -27.45
C SER A 72 2.40 2.53 -27.19
N PHE A 73 3.42 2.01 -26.50
CA PHE A 73 3.48 0.60 -26.11
C PHE A 73 2.57 0.28 -24.91
N ASP A 74 2.30 1.28 -24.06
CA ASP A 74 1.26 1.32 -23.01
C ASP A 74 1.22 0.06 -22.11
N ARG A 75 2.40 -0.33 -21.58
CA ARG A 75 2.50 -1.46 -20.64
C ARG A 75 2.61 -1.04 -19.19
N GLN A 76 3.36 0.01 -18.93
CA GLN A 76 3.47 0.65 -17.63
C GLN A 76 3.66 2.17 -17.84
N PRO A 77 3.32 2.99 -16.86
CA PRO A 77 3.49 4.43 -16.94
C PRO A 77 4.96 4.85 -17.13
N GLY A 78 5.19 5.74 -18.10
CA GLY A 78 6.51 6.32 -18.35
C GLY A 78 7.51 5.35 -18.97
N ARG A 79 8.79 5.73 -18.94
CA ARG A 79 9.88 5.04 -19.66
C ARG A 79 10.47 3.81 -18.95
N THR A 80 9.97 3.42 -17.78
CA THR A 80 10.54 2.31 -17.03
C THR A 80 9.50 1.22 -16.86
N LEU A 81 9.85 0.00 -17.27
CA LEU A 81 9.03 -1.19 -17.09
C LEU A 81 9.60 -1.95 -15.91
N HIS A 82 8.89 -1.94 -14.78
CA HIS A 82 9.34 -2.53 -13.55
C HIS A 82 8.92 -3.99 -13.41
N ASP A 83 9.74 -4.77 -12.71
CA ASP A 83 9.40 -6.07 -12.16
C ASP A 83 8.95 -7.09 -13.21
N ILE A 84 9.60 -7.09 -14.38
CA ILE A 84 9.33 -8.06 -15.44
C ILE A 84 9.91 -9.42 -15.02
N PRO A 85 9.09 -10.47 -14.82
CA PRO A 85 9.59 -11.78 -14.41
C PRO A 85 10.63 -12.32 -15.39
N ALA A 86 11.61 -13.10 -14.90
CA ALA A 86 12.71 -13.57 -15.74
C ALA A 86 12.22 -14.35 -16.98
N SER A 87 11.19 -15.17 -16.81
CA SER A 87 10.51 -15.92 -17.86
C SER A 87 9.84 -15.04 -18.93
N GLY A 88 9.51 -13.79 -18.60
CA GLY A 88 8.85 -12.82 -19.47
C GLY A 88 9.79 -11.94 -20.29
N VAL A 89 11.08 -11.89 -19.95
CA VAL A 89 12.06 -10.94 -20.53
C VAL A 89 12.17 -11.06 -22.05
N THR A 90 12.41 -12.27 -22.56
CA THR A 90 12.59 -12.48 -24.01
C THR A 90 11.35 -12.04 -24.79
N ARG A 91 10.16 -12.48 -24.32
CA ARG A 91 8.90 -12.15 -24.97
C ARG A 91 8.62 -10.64 -24.95
N LEU A 92 8.88 -9.96 -23.83
CA LEU A 92 8.67 -8.52 -23.72
C LEU A 92 9.57 -7.76 -24.71
N THR A 93 10.84 -8.15 -24.78
CA THR A 93 11.82 -7.53 -25.69
C THR A 93 11.39 -7.70 -27.15
N GLU A 94 11.01 -8.92 -27.55
CA GLU A 94 10.51 -9.19 -28.91
C GLU A 94 9.26 -8.38 -29.25
N LEU A 95 8.33 -8.24 -28.30
CA LEU A 95 7.10 -7.44 -28.47
C LEU A 95 7.42 -5.94 -28.63
N PHE A 96 8.34 -5.41 -27.83
CA PHE A 96 8.74 -4.01 -27.93
C PHE A 96 9.49 -3.70 -29.22
N ASP A 97 10.40 -4.59 -29.64
CA ASP A 97 11.11 -4.45 -30.91
C ASP A 97 10.14 -4.51 -32.10
N ALA A 98 9.13 -5.39 -32.04
CA ALA A 98 8.08 -5.45 -33.05
C ALA A 98 7.25 -4.15 -33.09
N HIS A 99 6.87 -3.64 -31.92
CA HIS A 99 6.15 -2.36 -31.78
C HIS A 99 6.92 -1.20 -32.41
N CYS A 100 8.22 -1.06 -32.10
CA CYS A 100 9.06 -0.01 -32.66
C CYS A 100 9.20 -0.12 -34.18
N ARG A 101 9.39 -1.33 -34.71
CA ARG A 101 9.45 -1.56 -36.17
C ARG A 101 8.13 -1.22 -36.87
N GLU A 102 7.00 -1.58 -36.28
CA GLU A 102 5.67 -1.31 -36.84
C GLU A 102 5.38 0.19 -36.92
N HIS A 103 5.80 0.94 -35.91
CA HIS A 103 5.55 2.38 -35.80
C HIS A 103 6.69 3.26 -36.33
N GLY A 104 7.80 2.66 -36.77
CA GLY A 104 8.97 3.38 -37.27
C GLY A 104 9.70 4.21 -36.20
N LEU A 105 9.73 3.73 -34.96
CA LEU A 105 10.32 4.43 -33.81
C LEU A 105 11.77 3.97 -33.57
N ASP A 106 12.67 4.92 -33.30
CA ASP A 106 14.03 4.68 -32.85
C ASP A 106 14.07 4.65 -31.31
N ALA A 107 13.75 3.47 -30.77
CA ALA A 107 13.80 3.20 -29.34
C ALA A 107 14.19 1.74 -29.07
N ALA A 108 14.76 1.49 -27.89
CA ALA A 108 15.16 0.16 -27.44
C ALA A 108 14.80 -0.05 -25.97
N LEU A 109 14.66 -1.32 -25.56
CA LEU A 109 14.64 -1.69 -24.15
C LEU A 109 16.05 -2.02 -23.67
N GLU A 110 16.51 -1.31 -22.66
CA GLU A 110 17.76 -1.60 -21.95
C GLU A 110 17.45 -2.19 -20.57
N ALA A 111 17.98 -3.38 -20.31
CA ALA A 111 17.87 -4.00 -19.00
C ALA A 111 18.67 -3.21 -17.97
N CYS A 112 18.06 -2.90 -16.83
CA CYS A 112 18.75 -2.30 -15.69
C CYS A 112 19.67 -3.34 -15.06
N ALA A 113 20.84 -2.90 -14.58
CA ALA A 113 21.76 -3.76 -13.83
C ALA A 113 21.13 -4.27 -12.52
N GLU A 114 20.27 -3.45 -11.90
CA GLU A 114 19.57 -3.74 -10.67
C GLU A 114 18.11 -3.26 -10.77
N ARG A 115 17.19 -3.91 -10.05
CA ARG A 115 15.81 -3.42 -9.90
C ARG A 115 15.80 -2.12 -9.11
N VAL A 116 15.04 -1.15 -9.60
CA VAL A 116 14.98 0.20 -9.03
C VAL A 116 14.25 0.17 -7.67
N PRO A 117 14.86 0.62 -6.56
CA PRO A 117 14.19 0.72 -5.25
C PRO A 117 12.86 1.49 -5.30
N HIS A 118 11.86 1.09 -4.53
CA HIS A 118 10.54 1.74 -4.59
C HIS A 118 10.59 3.21 -4.18
N ARG A 119 11.48 3.58 -3.25
CA ARG A 119 11.73 4.97 -2.89
C ARG A 119 12.22 5.81 -4.06
N GLU A 120 13.09 5.23 -4.91
CA GLU A 120 13.59 5.88 -6.12
C GLU A 120 12.50 5.97 -7.21
N ARG A 121 11.61 4.97 -7.29
CA ARG A 121 10.42 5.05 -8.17
C ARG A 121 9.52 6.22 -7.77
N VAL A 122 9.30 6.44 -6.47
CA VAL A 122 8.55 7.62 -5.95
C VAL A 122 9.23 8.93 -6.36
N ARG A 123 10.55 9.05 -6.19
CA ARG A 123 11.30 10.25 -6.57
C ARG A 123 11.10 10.60 -8.05
N ARG A 124 11.20 9.59 -8.93
CA ARG A 124 10.99 9.77 -10.38
C ARG A 124 9.57 10.20 -10.73
N CYS A 125 8.55 9.69 -10.03
CA CYS A 125 7.19 10.18 -10.16
C CYS A 125 7.09 11.64 -9.70
N ALA A 126 7.62 11.96 -8.52
CA ALA A 126 7.59 13.32 -7.96
C ALA A 126 8.26 14.35 -8.88
N GLU A 127 9.42 14.04 -9.46
CA GLU A 127 10.13 14.89 -10.43
C GLU A 127 9.33 15.20 -11.69
N ARG A 128 8.36 14.35 -12.04
CA ARG A 128 7.46 14.52 -13.20
C ARG A 128 6.14 15.20 -12.83
N GLY A 129 5.96 15.62 -11.57
CA GLY A 129 4.71 16.20 -11.06
C GLY A 129 3.73 15.17 -10.51
N GLY A 130 4.18 13.95 -10.26
CA GLY A 130 3.39 12.81 -9.79
C GLY A 130 3.17 11.75 -10.86
N GLY A 131 2.57 10.63 -10.46
CA GLY A 131 2.27 9.53 -11.36
C GLY A 131 2.05 8.21 -10.61
N CYS A 132 1.97 7.12 -11.35
CA CYS A 132 1.94 5.78 -10.79
C CYS A 132 3.10 4.91 -11.30
N PHE A 133 3.44 3.89 -10.51
CA PHE A 133 4.40 2.85 -10.85
C PHE A 133 3.95 1.52 -10.25
N LEU A 134 4.58 0.41 -10.63
CA LEU A 134 4.29 -0.90 -10.04
C LEU A 134 5.27 -1.23 -8.92
N MET A 135 4.77 -1.81 -7.84
CA MET A 135 5.52 -2.52 -6.80
C MET A 135 5.14 -3.99 -6.90
N HIS A 136 5.99 -4.81 -7.51
CA HIS A 136 5.72 -6.25 -7.71
C HIS A 136 4.33 -6.52 -8.35
N GLY A 137 3.93 -5.67 -9.31
CA GLY A 137 2.63 -5.76 -9.97
C GLY A 137 1.48 -5.03 -9.27
N VAL A 138 1.70 -4.49 -8.07
CA VAL A 138 0.72 -3.64 -7.36
C VAL A 138 0.91 -2.18 -7.76
N PRO A 139 -0.13 -1.49 -8.28
CA PRO A 139 -0.07 -0.07 -8.58
C PRO A 139 0.12 0.77 -7.32
N VAL A 140 1.09 1.68 -7.38
CA VAL A 140 1.39 2.69 -6.35
C VAL A 140 1.28 4.05 -7.01
N VAL A 141 0.54 4.98 -6.38
CA VAL A 141 0.51 6.39 -6.80
C VAL A 141 1.46 7.18 -5.91
N ALA A 142 2.24 8.06 -6.54
CA ALA A 142 3.20 8.92 -5.88
C ALA A 142 3.08 10.36 -6.36
N LEU A 143 3.26 11.31 -5.43
CA LEU A 143 3.18 12.74 -5.72
C LEU A 143 4.19 13.52 -4.87
N GLY A 144 4.91 14.46 -5.48
CA GLY A 144 5.77 15.42 -4.77
C GLY A 144 5.09 16.76 -4.50
N GLY A 145 5.76 17.62 -3.73
CA GLY A 145 5.34 19.00 -3.50
C GLY A 145 4.38 19.20 -2.32
N LEU A 146 4.27 18.21 -1.43
CA LEU A 146 3.48 18.34 -0.20
C LEU A 146 4.20 19.22 0.84
N PRO A 147 3.45 19.93 1.72
CA PRO A 147 4.02 20.62 2.87
C PRO A 147 4.79 19.65 3.78
N ARG A 148 5.98 20.08 4.21
CA ARG A 148 6.93 19.26 4.98
C ARG A 148 6.89 19.52 6.49
N ASP A 149 6.24 20.60 6.88
CA ASP A 149 6.35 21.23 8.20
C ASP A 149 5.04 21.17 9.01
N ARG A 150 4.01 20.50 8.48
CA ARG A 150 2.71 20.37 9.15
C ARG A 150 2.01 19.04 8.84
N PRO A 151 1.11 18.59 9.72
CA PRO A 151 0.15 17.54 9.42
C PRO A 151 -0.82 17.96 8.32
N LEU A 152 -1.30 16.98 7.55
CA LEU A 152 -2.25 17.13 6.46
C LEU A 152 -3.49 16.28 6.78
N PRO A 153 -4.68 16.89 6.87
CA PRO A 153 -5.88 16.15 7.18
C PRO A 153 -6.29 15.24 6.02
N VAL A 154 -6.73 14.04 6.38
CA VAL A 154 -7.33 13.08 5.45
C VAL A 154 -8.83 13.02 5.74
N LEU A 155 -9.63 13.25 4.71
CA LEU A 155 -11.08 13.44 4.80
C LEU A 155 -11.80 12.39 3.95
N ALA A 156 -12.83 11.76 4.52
CA ALA A 156 -13.78 10.97 3.75
C ALA A 156 -14.87 11.88 3.17
N THR A 157 -15.25 11.60 1.93
CA THR A 157 -16.35 12.25 1.23
C THR A 157 -17.24 11.19 0.61
N GLY A 158 -18.47 11.53 0.25
CA GLY A 158 -19.35 10.62 -0.50
C GLY A 158 -18.81 10.20 -1.87
N ALA A 159 -17.72 10.80 -2.36
CA ALA A 159 -17.10 10.50 -3.65
C ALA A 159 -15.68 9.91 -3.52
N GLY A 160 -15.21 9.62 -2.31
CA GLY A 160 -13.84 9.12 -2.08
C GLY A 160 -13.12 9.77 -0.91
N ILE A 161 -11.79 9.61 -0.87
CA ILE A 161 -10.92 10.11 0.20
C ILE A 161 -10.04 11.25 -0.33
N VAL A 162 -9.83 12.27 0.50
CA VAL A 162 -9.07 13.47 0.14
C VAL A 162 -7.98 13.75 1.17
N VAL A 163 -6.74 13.85 0.73
CA VAL A 163 -5.65 14.48 1.50
C VAL A 163 -5.70 15.98 1.22
N SER A 164 -6.04 16.78 2.22
CA SER A 164 -6.11 18.24 2.08
C SER A 164 -4.75 18.87 2.30
N VAL A 165 -4.32 19.71 1.35
CA VAL A 165 -3.05 20.44 1.41
C VAL A 165 -3.25 21.90 1.83
N ASP A 166 -4.43 22.46 1.58
CA ASP A 166 -4.77 23.82 1.99
C ASP A 166 -4.74 23.97 3.53
N PRO A 167 -4.27 25.12 4.06
CA PRO A 167 -4.19 25.37 5.49
C PRO A 167 -5.56 25.61 6.16
N ASP A 168 -6.60 25.86 5.36
CA ASP A 168 -7.99 25.79 5.82
C ASP A 168 -8.55 24.41 5.45
N PRO A 169 -8.64 23.48 6.42
CA PRO A 169 -9.08 22.11 6.16
C PRO A 169 -10.59 22.00 5.95
N SER A 170 -11.33 23.12 5.93
CA SER A 170 -12.75 23.07 5.67
C SER A 170 -13.01 22.53 4.25
N PRO A 171 -13.91 21.54 4.11
CA PRO A 171 -14.18 20.94 2.81
C PRO A 171 -14.71 21.94 1.77
N ALA A 172 -15.39 22.99 2.25
CA ALA A 172 -15.87 24.09 1.44
C ALA A 172 -14.70 24.93 0.86
N SER A 173 -13.63 25.16 1.63
CA SER A 173 -12.45 25.88 1.14
C SER A 173 -11.68 25.05 0.13
N ALA A 174 -11.43 23.77 0.42
CA ALA A 174 -10.65 22.89 -0.44
C ALA A 174 -11.33 22.67 -1.81
N SER A 175 -12.67 22.63 -1.87
CA SER A 175 -13.39 22.51 -3.14
C SER A 175 -13.52 23.83 -3.91
N ALA A 176 -13.56 24.98 -3.22
CA ALA A 176 -13.71 26.29 -3.86
C ALA A 176 -12.40 26.80 -4.49
N SER A 177 -11.24 26.27 -4.06
CA SER A 177 -9.93 26.63 -4.60
C SER A 177 -9.52 25.81 -5.83
N VAL A 178 -10.19 24.70 -6.14
CA VAL A 178 -9.82 23.83 -7.29
C VAL A 178 -10.16 24.50 -8.61
N ALA A 179 -9.15 24.68 -9.46
CA ALA A 179 -9.29 25.12 -10.84
C ALA A 179 -9.04 24.00 -11.86
N LYS A 180 -8.21 23.02 -11.49
CA LYS A 180 -7.79 21.93 -12.38
C LYS A 180 -7.56 20.64 -11.60
N SER A 181 -8.06 19.54 -12.13
CA SER A 181 -7.73 18.18 -11.68
C SER A 181 -6.76 17.54 -12.68
N VAL A 182 -5.70 16.91 -12.18
CA VAL A 182 -4.70 16.19 -12.97
C VAL A 182 -4.67 14.75 -12.50
N GLU A 183 -4.91 13.81 -13.42
CA GLU A 183 -4.83 12.39 -13.13
C GLU A 183 -3.37 11.97 -12.84
N LEU A 184 -3.19 11.25 -11.74
CA LEU A 184 -1.90 10.69 -11.32
C LEU A 184 -1.80 9.20 -11.64
N GLY A 185 -2.94 8.53 -11.87
CA GLY A 185 -3.03 7.11 -12.15
C GLY A 185 -4.13 6.46 -11.31
N GLU A 186 -4.04 5.14 -11.18
CA GLU A 186 -5.04 4.33 -10.50
C GLU A 186 -4.39 3.43 -9.48
N ILE A 187 -5.04 3.24 -8.33
CA ILE A 187 -4.64 2.26 -7.32
C ILE A 187 -5.57 1.07 -7.44
N ARG A 188 -4.98 -0.13 -7.41
CA ARG A 188 -5.72 -1.37 -7.20
C ARG A 188 -5.69 -1.72 -5.73
N VAL A 189 -6.88 -1.89 -5.15
CA VAL A 189 -7.06 -2.34 -3.77
C VAL A 189 -7.68 -3.73 -3.79
N ASP A 190 -7.02 -4.68 -3.12
CA ASP A 190 -7.40 -6.10 -2.98
C ASP A 190 -7.59 -6.50 -1.50
N TRP A 191 -7.30 -5.58 -0.57
CA TRP A 191 -7.53 -5.76 0.88
C TRP A 191 -8.50 -4.74 1.48
N ALA A 192 -9.25 -4.04 0.63
CA ALA A 192 -10.10 -2.90 1.00
C ALA A 192 -9.41 -1.81 1.83
N ARG A 193 -8.07 -1.67 1.74
CA ARG A 193 -7.26 -0.75 2.56
C ARG A 193 -6.53 0.27 1.69
N LEU A 194 -6.72 1.56 1.95
CA LEU A 194 -5.91 2.63 1.39
C LEU A 194 -4.95 3.16 2.43
N LEU A 195 -3.66 3.16 2.10
CA LEU A 195 -2.61 3.70 2.94
C LEU A 195 -2.00 4.95 2.32
N PHE A 196 -1.81 5.97 3.15
CA PHE A 196 -1.23 7.26 2.82
C PHE A 196 0.00 7.47 3.70
N GLY A 197 1.18 7.59 3.10
CA GLY A 197 2.43 7.69 3.86
C GLY A 197 3.50 8.51 3.15
N ASP A 198 4.46 9.00 3.93
CA ASP A 198 5.66 9.65 3.43
C ASP A 198 6.64 8.64 2.83
N ALA A 199 7.23 8.98 1.69
CA ALA A 199 8.12 8.09 0.96
C ALA A 199 9.38 7.67 1.75
N ASP A 200 10.01 8.59 2.48
CA ASP A 200 11.20 8.30 3.28
C ASP A 200 10.80 7.47 4.50
N ALA A 201 9.74 7.88 5.19
CA ALA A 201 9.22 7.20 6.38
C ALA A 201 8.89 5.73 6.11
N LEU A 202 8.28 5.42 4.97
CA LEU A 202 7.92 4.05 4.59
C LEU A 202 9.14 3.14 4.40
N THR A 203 10.35 3.66 4.30
CA THR A 203 11.58 2.83 4.35
C THR A 203 11.74 2.11 5.69
N ALA A 204 11.18 2.66 6.78
CA ALA A 204 11.16 2.01 8.09
C ALA A 204 9.94 1.09 8.30
N TRP A 205 9.08 0.93 7.28
CA TRP A 205 7.88 0.10 7.39
C TRP A 205 8.26 -1.36 7.72
N ARG A 206 7.47 -1.97 8.59
CA ARG A 206 7.60 -3.37 9.00
C ARG A 206 6.22 -3.98 8.92
N HIS A 207 6.02 -4.84 7.92
CA HIS A 207 4.70 -5.41 7.67
C HIS A 207 4.46 -6.63 8.56
N ASP A 208 5.39 -7.57 8.60
CA ASP A 208 5.23 -8.83 9.34
C ASP A 208 6.05 -8.89 10.64
N GLU A 209 7.21 -8.23 10.66
CA GLU A 209 8.09 -8.26 11.82
C GLU A 209 7.64 -7.27 12.91
N PRO A 210 7.59 -7.68 14.19
CA PRO A 210 7.25 -6.77 15.27
C PRO A 210 8.36 -5.75 15.50
N VAL A 211 7.98 -4.54 15.92
CA VAL A 211 8.95 -3.49 16.28
C VAL A 211 9.53 -3.68 17.69
N ASP A 212 8.84 -4.41 18.56
CA ASP A 212 9.16 -4.58 19.98
C ASP A 212 9.42 -6.04 20.38
N GLY A 213 9.33 -6.98 19.45
CA GLY A 213 9.46 -8.42 19.71
C GLY A 213 8.25 -9.06 20.39
N LEU A 214 7.10 -8.39 20.39
CA LEU A 214 5.84 -8.87 20.96
C LEU A 214 4.78 -9.14 19.88
N ALA A 215 3.78 -9.93 20.25
CA ALA A 215 2.62 -10.23 19.42
C ALA A 215 1.37 -10.47 20.27
N ASP A 216 0.21 -10.20 19.68
CA ASP A 216 -1.08 -10.66 20.18
C ASP A 216 -1.46 -11.97 19.45
N VAL A 217 -2.25 -12.80 20.12
CA VAL A 217 -2.94 -13.94 19.50
C VAL A 217 -4.41 -13.77 19.78
N ALA A 218 -5.21 -13.69 18.73
CA ALA A 218 -6.63 -13.41 18.82
C ALA A 218 -7.44 -14.48 18.10
N PHE A 219 -8.62 -14.79 18.62
CA PHE A 219 -9.52 -15.74 17.98
C PHE A 219 -10.98 -15.47 18.32
N TRP A 220 -11.85 -15.90 17.41
CA TRP A 220 -13.30 -15.75 17.52
C TRP A 220 -14.01 -16.80 16.66
N GLY A 221 -15.32 -16.93 16.85
CA GLY A 221 -16.17 -17.80 16.04
C GLY A 221 -16.89 -18.87 16.85
N ALA A 222 -17.39 -19.90 16.16
CA ALA A 222 -18.39 -20.79 16.76
C ALA A 222 -17.89 -21.62 17.95
N ALA A 223 -16.57 -21.86 18.04
CA ALA A 223 -15.95 -22.60 19.15
C ALA A 223 -15.10 -21.71 20.07
N GLU A 224 -15.28 -20.38 20.04
CA GLU A 224 -14.46 -19.45 20.82
C GLU A 224 -14.52 -19.73 22.33
N GLU A 225 -15.70 -20.01 22.89
CA GLU A 225 -15.84 -20.34 24.32
C GLU A 225 -15.17 -21.67 24.68
N ALA A 226 -15.23 -22.67 23.78
CA ALA A 226 -14.54 -23.94 23.98
C ALA A 226 -13.02 -23.79 23.90
N ALA A 227 -12.52 -22.98 22.96
CA ALA A 227 -11.11 -22.64 22.84
C ALA A 227 -10.63 -21.83 24.05
N ALA A 228 -11.40 -20.84 24.49
CA ALA A 228 -11.08 -20.03 25.67
C ALA A 228 -11.00 -20.89 26.94
N ALA A 229 -11.89 -21.85 27.11
CA ALA A 229 -11.83 -22.80 28.23
C ALA A 229 -10.63 -23.74 28.15
N GLU A 230 -10.32 -24.29 26.96
CA GLU A 230 -9.19 -25.20 26.73
C GLU A 230 -7.84 -24.52 26.99
N PHE A 231 -7.67 -23.30 26.46
CA PHE A 231 -6.40 -22.59 26.48
C PHE A 231 -6.30 -21.56 27.61
N ALA A 232 -7.34 -21.40 28.43
CA ALA A 232 -7.46 -20.35 29.45
C ALA A 232 -7.26 -18.94 28.87
N ALA A 233 -7.91 -18.65 27.74
CA ALA A 233 -7.81 -17.37 27.07
C ALA A 233 -8.78 -16.34 27.67
N PRO A 234 -8.32 -15.13 28.02
CA PRO A 234 -9.19 -14.04 28.41
C PRO A 234 -9.89 -13.40 27.20
N GLU A 235 -10.83 -12.49 27.47
CA GLU A 235 -11.27 -11.51 26.48
C GLU A 235 -10.16 -10.49 26.22
N LEU A 236 -9.99 -10.08 24.96
CA LEU A 236 -9.04 -9.01 24.63
C LEU A 236 -9.54 -7.66 25.18
N GLY A 237 -10.85 -7.39 25.05
CA GLY A 237 -11.51 -6.24 25.67
C GLY A 237 -11.07 -4.88 25.12
N GLU A 238 -10.40 -4.85 23.97
CA GLU A 238 -9.97 -3.60 23.33
C GLU A 238 -11.08 -3.02 22.43
N PRO A 239 -11.12 -1.69 22.22
CA PRO A 239 -12.07 -1.09 21.29
C PRO A 239 -11.98 -1.73 19.90
N GLY A 240 -13.13 -2.17 19.36
CA GLY A 240 -13.19 -2.87 18.08
C GLY A 240 -12.95 -4.38 18.13
N GLU A 241 -12.79 -4.96 19.32
CA GLU A 241 -12.54 -6.40 19.54
C GLU A 241 -13.68 -7.05 20.36
N ASP A 242 -14.92 -6.54 20.23
CA ASP A 242 -16.08 -7.08 20.94
C ASP A 242 -16.29 -8.57 20.60
N GLY A 243 -16.28 -9.43 21.62
CA GLY A 243 -16.40 -10.88 21.46
C GLY A 243 -15.10 -11.61 21.08
N VAL A 244 -13.98 -10.91 20.93
CA VAL A 244 -12.69 -11.54 20.60
C VAL A 244 -11.97 -11.99 21.86
N LYS A 245 -11.49 -13.23 21.84
CA LYS A 245 -10.70 -13.86 22.91
C LYS A 245 -9.24 -13.95 22.49
N GLY A 246 -8.33 -14.00 23.45
CA GLY A 246 -6.91 -14.10 23.14
C GLY A 246 -5.98 -13.55 24.21
N TRP A 247 -4.73 -13.31 23.83
CA TRP A 247 -3.71 -12.72 24.70
C TRP A 247 -3.02 -11.59 23.98
N THR A 248 -2.67 -10.55 24.73
CA THR A 248 -1.94 -9.40 24.22
C THR A 248 -0.51 -9.34 24.72
N GLY A 249 0.37 -8.71 23.93
CA GLY A 249 1.73 -8.36 24.34
C GLY A 249 2.60 -9.56 24.76
N LEU A 250 2.38 -10.72 24.14
CA LEU A 250 3.18 -11.91 24.41
C LEU A 250 4.55 -11.81 23.73
N PRO A 251 5.63 -12.30 24.36
CA PRO A 251 6.90 -12.51 23.66
C PRO A 251 6.69 -13.38 22.40
N MET A 252 7.31 -13.01 21.28
CA MET A 252 7.13 -13.69 19.99
C MET A 252 7.18 -15.23 20.05
N PRO A 253 8.17 -15.87 20.71
CA PRO A 253 8.20 -17.34 20.79
C PRO A 253 6.97 -17.95 21.49
N ASP A 254 6.45 -17.28 22.52
CA ASP A 254 5.27 -17.73 23.25
C ASP A 254 3.99 -17.52 22.43
N ALA A 255 3.88 -16.37 21.77
CA ALA A 255 2.77 -16.09 20.86
C ALA A 255 2.72 -17.11 19.71
N MET A 256 3.86 -17.41 19.08
CA MET A 256 3.94 -18.41 18.01
C MET A 256 3.54 -19.80 18.49
N ARG A 257 4.01 -20.20 19.68
CA ARG A 257 3.66 -21.50 20.27
C ARG A 257 2.16 -21.59 20.57
N LEU A 258 1.56 -20.54 21.12
CA LEU A 258 0.13 -20.50 21.42
C LEU A 258 -0.73 -20.47 20.15
N ALA A 259 -0.38 -19.63 19.17
CA ALA A 259 -1.04 -19.59 17.88
C ALA A 259 -0.96 -20.95 17.16
N GLY A 260 0.22 -21.58 17.14
CA GLY A 260 0.40 -22.92 16.58
C GLY A 260 -0.49 -23.97 17.25
N ALA A 261 -0.54 -23.99 18.58
CA ALA A 261 -1.41 -24.91 19.32
C ALA A 261 -2.90 -24.66 19.05
N LEU A 262 -3.31 -23.40 18.88
CA LEU A 262 -4.68 -23.04 18.48
C LEU A 262 -5.00 -23.48 17.05
N PHE A 263 -4.06 -23.30 16.10
CA PHE A 263 -4.21 -23.79 14.73
C PHE A 263 -4.34 -25.32 14.71
N ASP A 264 -3.46 -26.05 15.38
CA ASP A 264 -3.53 -27.51 15.48
C ASP A 264 -4.86 -27.97 16.10
N TRP A 265 -5.31 -27.30 17.15
CA TRP A 265 -6.58 -27.59 17.79
C TRP A 265 -7.77 -27.30 16.87
N LYS A 266 -7.79 -26.17 16.15
CA LYS A 266 -8.89 -25.89 15.22
C LYS A 266 -8.93 -26.90 14.07
N ASP A 267 -7.75 -27.28 13.56
CA ASP A 267 -7.64 -28.14 12.37
C ASP A 267 -7.88 -29.62 12.67
N ALA A 268 -7.73 -30.04 13.93
CA ALA A 268 -8.09 -31.38 14.39
C ALA A 268 -9.61 -31.68 14.32
N ASP A 269 -10.48 -30.66 14.27
CA ASP A 269 -11.92 -30.84 14.04
C ASP A 269 -12.49 -29.69 13.20
N PRO A 270 -12.78 -29.90 11.90
CA PRO A 270 -13.31 -28.86 11.01
C PRO A 270 -14.62 -28.21 11.49
N ARG A 271 -15.36 -28.84 12.41
CA ARG A 271 -16.59 -28.28 12.98
C ARG A 271 -16.33 -27.13 13.96
N ARG A 272 -15.10 -26.97 14.45
CA ARG A 272 -14.72 -25.92 15.41
C ARG A 272 -14.87 -24.52 14.83
N ARG A 273 -14.88 -24.33 13.50
CA ARG A 273 -15.18 -23.05 12.80
C ARG A 273 -14.65 -21.82 13.56
N LEU A 274 -13.38 -21.89 13.94
CA LEU A 274 -12.65 -20.89 14.70
C LEU A 274 -11.78 -20.10 13.72
N MET A 275 -11.80 -18.78 13.83
CA MET A 275 -10.80 -17.93 13.21
C MET A 275 -9.69 -17.63 14.21
N VAL A 276 -8.44 -17.63 13.75
CA VAL A 276 -7.26 -17.37 14.59
C VAL A 276 -6.36 -16.40 13.84
N ASP A 277 -6.06 -15.28 14.47
CA ASP A 277 -5.08 -14.30 14.01
C ASP A 277 -3.83 -14.36 14.88
N PHE A 278 -2.68 -14.43 14.21
CA PHE A 278 -1.39 -14.11 14.81
C PHE A 278 -1.03 -12.67 14.46
N ARG A 279 -0.90 -11.81 15.47
CA ARG A 279 -0.81 -10.35 15.31
C ARG A 279 0.51 -9.83 15.88
N PRO A 280 1.66 -10.00 15.20
CA PRO A 280 2.91 -9.39 15.61
C PRO A 280 2.72 -7.88 15.73
N HIS A 281 3.35 -7.23 16.70
CA HIS A 281 3.29 -5.77 16.87
C HIS A 281 4.10 -5.05 15.78
N SER A 282 3.81 -5.34 14.51
CA SER A 282 4.34 -4.69 13.34
C SER A 282 3.56 -3.40 13.06
N HIS A 283 4.05 -2.55 12.15
CA HIS A 283 3.32 -1.33 11.77
C HIS A 283 1.97 -1.66 11.12
N HIS A 284 1.89 -2.78 10.39
CA HIS A 284 0.63 -3.27 9.83
C HIS A 284 -0.40 -3.56 10.93
N TRP A 285 -0.06 -4.36 11.93
CA TRP A 285 -1.01 -4.72 12.98
C TRP A 285 -1.32 -3.57 13.93
N GLN A 286 -0.36 -2.66 14.16
CA GLN A 286 -0.62 -1.42 14.90
C GLN A 286 -1.65 -0.54 14.19
N VAL A 287 -1.50 -0.33 12.87
CA VAL A 287 -2.48 0.48 12.14
C VAL A 287 -3.83 -0.23 12.03
N MET A 288 -3.85 -1.56 11.86
CA MET A 288 -5.10 -2.33 11.82
C MET A 288 -5.82 -2.34 13.18
N ARG A 289 -5.08 -2.33 14.30
CA ARG A 289 -5.65 -2.15 15.64
C ARG A 289 -6.34 -0.79 15.76
N ALA A 290 -5.71 0.28 15.28
CA ALA A 290 -6.30 1.61 15.26
C ALA A 290 -7.54 1.69 14.34
N VAL A 291 -7.51 1.02 13.18
CA VAL A 291 -8.66 0.90 12.26
C VAL A 291 -9.84 0.22 12.95
N ARG A 292 -9.64 -0.93 13.62
CA ARG A 292 -10.72 -1.64 14.32
C ARG A 292 -11.32 -0.82 15.45
N ALA A 293 -10.48 -0.07 16.17
CA ALA A 293 -10.91 0.81 17.25
C ALA A 293 -11.69 2.05 16.77
N SER A 294 -11.68 2.34 15.47
CA SER A 294 -12.24 3.57 14.90
C SER A 294 -13.59 3.32 14.23
N PRO A 295 -14.66 4.04 14.61
CA PRO A 295 -15.94 3.99 13.90
C PRO A 295 -15.86 4.46 12.44
N ALA A 296 -14.82 5.23 12.09
CA ALA A 296 -14.54 5.69 10.74
C ALA A 296 -13.69 4.69 9.94
N GLU A 297 -13.37 3.53 10.52
CA GLU A 297 -12.54 2.48 9.92
C GLU A 297 -11.19 3.02 9.40
N ALA A 298 -10.60 3.96 10.15
CA ALA A 298 -9.32 4.59 9.84
C ALA A 298 -8.42 4.65 11.07
N GLY A 299 -7.12 4.47 10.86
CA GLY A 299 -6.10 4.43 11.89
C GLY A 299 -4.82 5.12 11.44
N THR A 300 -4.10 5.73 12.38
CA THR A 300 -2.81 6.39 12.15
C THR A 300 -1.74 5.75 13.02
N VAL A 301 -0.55 5.56 12.47
CA VAL A 301 0.63 5.04 13.18
C VAL A 301 1.85 5.91 12.83
N GLU A 302 2.80 6.02 13.76
CA GLU A 302 4.08 6.69 13.53
C GLU A 302 5.08 5.68 12.92
N VAL A 303 5.66 6.00 11.78
CA VAL A 303 6.66 5.19 11.07
C VAL A 303 7.76 6.12 10.62
N GLY A 304 9.03 5.79 10.89
CA GLY A 304 10.17 6.59 10.41
C GLY A 304 10.13 8.08 10.81
N GLY A 305 9.42 8.43 11.88
CA GLY A 305 9.22 9.82 12.32
C GLY A 305 8.10 10.58 11.60
N ALA A 306 7.23 9.89 10.87
CA ALA A 306 6.06 10.46 10.20
C ALA A 306 4.78 9.68 10.52
N ARG A 307 3.65 10.39 10.48
CA ARG A 307 2.30 9.82 10.55
C ARG A 307 1.91 9.20 9.23
N VAL A 308 1.61 7.90 9.27
CA VAL A 308 1.06 7.10 8.18
C VAL A 308 -0.38 6.73 8.54
N LEU A 309 -1.30 6.95 7.61
CA LEU A 309 -2.72 6.69 7.81
C LEU A 309 -3.17 5.53 6.92
N CYS A 310 -3.93 4.60 7.48
CA CYS A 310 -4.67 3.58 6.74
C CYS A 310 -6.16 3.81 6.96
N ALA A 311 -6.95 3.73 5.89
CA ALA A 311 -8.41 3.79 5.93
C ALA A 311 -8.99 2.65 5.12
N MET A 312 -10.09 2.08 5.59
CA MET A 312 -10.88 1.16 4.78
C MET A 312 -11.57 1.95 3.65
N THR A 313 -11.74 1.34 2.48
CA THR A 313 -12.39 2.01 1.35
C THR A 313 -13.89 2.21 1.58
N GLY A 314 -14.51 1.43 2.45
CA GLY A 314 -15.98 1.34 2.61
C GLY A 314 -16.72 0.75 1.39
N GLN A 315 -16.04 0.59 0.26
CA GLN A 315 -16.54 0.00 -0.99
C GLN A 315 -16.01 -1.41 -1.25
N GLY A 316 -15.07 -1.88 -0.43
CA GLY A 316 -14.34 -3.13 -0.67
C GLY A 316 -13.19 -2.95 -1.65
N ASP A 317 -12.92 -4.02 -2.39
CA ASP A 317 -11.83 -4.09 -3.36
C ASP A 317 -12.22 -3.42 -4.68
N GLY A 318 -11.23 -2.92 -5.42
CA GLY A 318 -11.49 -2.24 -6.67
C GLY A 318 -10.31 -1.46 -7.23
N TRP A 319 -10.63 -0.69 -8.27
CA TRP A 319 -9.73 0.21 -8.96
C TRP A 319 -10.19 1.63 -8.71
N PHE A 320 -9.30 2.45 -8.16
CA PHE A 320 -9.64 3.78 -7.68
C PHE A 320 -8.71 4.83 -8.31
N PRO A 321 -9.25 5.71 -9.17
CA PRO A 321 -8.48 6.79 -9.77
C PRO A 321 -7.98 7.77 -8.72
N VAL A 322 -6.77 8.27 -8.92
CA VAL A 322 -6.13 9.27 -8.06
C VAL A 322 -5.82 10.54 -8.85
N SER A 323 -6.20 11.69 -8.31
CA SER A 323 -5.96 13.00 -8.92
C SER A 323 -5.26 13.96 -7.95
N ALA A 324 -4.42 14.83 -8.52
CA ALA A 324 -3.96 16.05 -7.89
C ALA A 324 -4.91 17.20 -8.25
N GLU A 325 -5.41 17.90 -7.23
CA GLU A 325 -6.24 19.08 -7.39
C GLU A 325 -5.40 20.35 -7.23
N LEU A 326 -5.45 21.22 -8.22
CA LEU A 326 -4.63 22.42 -8.32
C LEU A 326 -5.49 23.68 -8.31
N ASP A 327 -4.99 24.74 -7.68
CA ASP A 327 -5.61 26.07 -7.70
C ASP A 327 -5.34 26.84 -9.02
N PRO A 328 -5.94 28.02 -9.25
CA PRO A 328 -5.72 28.80 -10.47
C PRO A 328 -4.26 29.20 -10.73
N THR A 329 -3.40 29.14 -9.71
CA THR A 329 -1.96 29.42 -9.82
C THR A 329 -1.13 28.18 -10.12
N GLY A 330 -1.77 27.00 -10.17
CA GLY A 330 -1.12 25.70 -10.38
C GLY A 330 -0.57 25.07 -9.11
N ARG A 331 -0.89 25.60 -7.92
CA ARG A 331 -0.43 25.06 -6.64
C ARG A 331 -1.34 23.93 -6.17
N LEU A 332 -0.74 22.87 -5.63
CA LEU A 332 -1.46 21.72 -5.07
C LEU A 332 -2.33 22.14 -3.87
N VAL A 333 -3.62 21.81 -3.91
CA VAL A 333 -4.57 22.07 -2.82
C VAL A 333 -5.15 20.79 -2.22
N ALA A 334 -5.20 19.70 -2.99
CA ALA A 334 -5.59 18.39 -2.47
C ALA A 334 -5.09 17.23 -3.34
N VAL A 335 -5.07 16.03 -2.76
CA VAL A 335 -4.93 14.76 -3.49
C VAL A 335 -6.17 13.94 -3.23
N ARG A 336 -6.81 13.42 -4.27
CA ARG A 336 -8.10 12.70 -4.16
C ARG A 336 -7.96 11.29 -4.69
N VAL A 337 -8.43 10.32 -3.91
CA VAL A 337 -8.78 8.97 -4.36
C VAL A 337 -10.28 8.95 -4.60
N SER A 338 -10.72 8.65 -5.82
CA SER A 338 -12.14 8.72 -6.19
C SER A 338 -12.80 7.34 -6.12
N PHE A 339 -14.01 7.29 -5.56
CA PHE A 339 -14.82 6.08 -5.54
C PHE A 339 -15.88 6.11 -6.66
N PRO A 340 -16.20 4.95 -7.27
CA PRO A 340 -17.29 4.88 -8.23
C PRO A 340 -18.62 5.25 -7.55
N ALA A 341 -19.50 5.87 -8.34
CA ALA A 341 -20.82 6.33 -7.89
C ALA A 341 -21.85 5.19 -7.79
#